data_AF-H2FH95-F1
#
_entry.id   AF-H2FH95-F1
#
_cell.length_a   1.000
_cell.length_b   1.000
_cell.length_c   1.000
_cell.angle_alpha   90.00
_cell.angle_beta   90.00
_cell.angle_gamma   90.00
#
_symmetry.space_group_name_H-M   'P 1'
#
loop_
_entity.id
_entity.type
_entity.pdbx_description
1 polymer ?
#
loop_
_entity_poly.entity_id
_entity_poly.type
_entity_poly.pdbx_seq_one_letter_code
_entity_poly.pdbx_strand_id
1 'polypeptide(L)' 'LVVYPWTQRFFDSFGDLSSASAIMGNAKVKAHGKKVAHSITDGIKNLDNLKGTYAKLSELHCDKLHVDPE' A
#
# COMPACT_ATOMS: atom_id res chain seq x y z
N LEU A 1 3.86 7.21 4.94
CA LEU A 1 3.01 8.40 5.17
C LEU A 1 3.54 9.30 6.30
N VAL A 2 3.70 8.81 7.54
CA VAL A 2 4.30 9.60 8.64
C VAL A 2 5.82 9.47 8.68
N VAL A 3 6.33 8.23 8.74
CA VAL A 3 7.78 7.94 8.83
C VAL A 3 8.52 8.27 7.53
N TYR A 4 7.88 7.97 6.39
CA TYR A 4 8.39 8.27 5.05
C TYR A 4 7.39 9.19 4.33
N PRO A 5 7.52 10.53 4.45
CA PRO A 5 6.55 11.46 3.90
C PRO A 5 6.46 11.45 2.37
N TRP A 6 7.56 11.18 1.66
CA TRP A 6 7.57 11.17 0.18
C TRP A 6 6.59 10.14 -0.41
N THR A 7 6.27 9.07 0.33
CA THR A 7 5.30 8.05 -0.08
C THR A 7 3.87 8.59 -0.24
N GLN A 8 3.57 9.77 0.31
CA GLN A 8 2.24 10.40 0.18
C GLN A 8 1.86 10.70 -1.27
N ARG A 9 2.83 10.89 -2.18
CA ARG A 9 2.60 11.14 -3.63
C ARG A 9 1.75 10.08 -4.34
N PHE A 10 1.66 8.88 -3.79
CA PHE A 10 0.87 7.78 -4.36
C PHE A 10 -0.60 7.79 -3.89
N PHE A 11 -0.97 8.73 -3.00
CA PHE A 11 -2.24 8.74 -2.29
C PHE A 11 -2.99 10.08 -2.40
N ASP A 12 -2.77 10.86 -3.46
CA ASP A 12 -3.42 12.18 -3.65
C ASP A 12 -4.95 12.14 -3.53
N SER A 13 -5.57 11.02 -3.93
CA SER A 13 -7.03 10.82 -3.83
C SER A 13 -7.54 10.53 -2.41
N PHE A 14 -6.65 10.42 -1.42
CA PHE A 14 -7.01 10.04 -0.05
C PHE A 14 -7.47 11.24 0.79
N GLY A 15 -7.35 12.46 0.28
CA GLY A 15 -7.74 13.68 0.97
C GLY A 15 -6.61 14.19 1.87
N ASP A 16 -6.95 14.74 3.03
CA ASP A 16 -5.98 15.35 3.92
C ASP A 16 -5.00 14.32 4.51
N LEU A 17 -3.70 14.54 4.24
CA LEU A 17 -2.54 13.80 4.75
C LEU A 17 -1.47 14.76 5.32
N SER A 18 -1.83 16.01 5.57
CA SER A 18 -0.90 17.10 5.91
C SER A 18 -0.18 16.95 7.26
N SER A 19 -0.71 16.12 8.16
CA SER A 19 -0.17 15.92 9.51
C SER A 19 -0.33 14.47 9.96
N ALA A 20 0.43 14.07 10.99
CA ALA A 20 0.33 12.73 11.55
C ALA A 20 -1.09 12.40 12.06
N SER A 21 -1.76 13.35 12.72
CA SER A 21 -3.14 13.18 13.19
C SER A 21 -4.12 13.06 12.02
N ALA A 22 -3.98 13.86 10.96
CA ALA A 22 -4.78 13.74 9.75
C ALA A 22 -4.62 12.35 9.10
N ILE A 23 -3.39 11.88 8.93
CA ILE A 23 -3.08 10.55 8.38
C ILE A 23 -3.69 9.44 9.24
N MET A 24 -3.51 9.49 10.57
CA MET A 24 -4.04 8.48 11.50
C MET A 24 -5.57 8.51 11.59
N GLY A 25 -6.20 9.68 11.39
CA GLY A 25 -7.65 9.84 11.34
C GLY A 25 -8.28 9.42 10.01
N ASN A 26 -7.50 9.38 8.92
CA ASN A 26 -8.02 9.22 7.57
C ASN A 26 -8.64 7.83 7.30
N ALA A 27 -9.93 7.81 6.97
CA ALA A 27 -10.67 6.57 6.73
C ALA A 27 -10.17 5.78 5.51
N LYS A 28 -9.72 6.46 4.44
CA LYS A 28 -9.18 5.80 3.25
C LYS A 28 -7.82 5.17 3.53
N VAL A 29 -6.97 5.82 4.34
CA VAL A 29 -5.70 5.24 4.81
C VAL A 29 -5.96 3.96 5.60
N LYS A 30 -6.90 3.98 6.57
CA LYS A 30 -7.27 2.79 7.36
C LYS A 30 -7.80 1.66 6.48
N ALA A 31 -8.71 1.97 5.57
CA ALA A 31 -9.29 0.98 4.66
C ALA A 31 -8.23 0.37 3.73
N HIS A 32 -7.30 1.18 3.21
CA HIS A 32 -6.19 0.69 2.40
C HIS A 32 -5.21 -0.16 3.21
N GLY A 33 -4.86 0.25 4.44
CA GLY A 33 -4.01 -0.53 5.33
C GLY A 33 -4.58 -1.93 5.62
N LYS A 34 -5.90 -2.05 5.78
CA LYS A 34 -6.58 -3.36 5.89
C LYS A 34 -6.38 -4.21 4.63
N LYS A 35 -6.49 -3.64 3.43
CA LYS A 35 -6.26 -4.36 2.17
C LYS A 35 -4.81 -4.85 2.06
N VAL A 36 -3.84 -4.03 2.45
CA VAL A 36 -2.41 -4.41 2.47
C VAL A 36 -2.18 -5.59 3.42
N ALA A 37 -2.70 -5.51 4.66
CA ALA A 37 -2.56 -6.58 5.65
C ALA A 37 -3.23 -7.89 5.20
N HIS A 38 -4.40 -7.82 4.56
CA HIS A 38 -5.04 -9.00 3.95
C HIS A 38 -4.17 -9.61 2.84
N SER A 39 -3.60 -8.79 1.96
CA SER A 39 -2.73 -9.30 0.89
C SER A 39 -1.48 -9.99 1.44
N ILE A 40 -0.89 -9.47 2.51
CA ILE A 40 0.23 -10.12 3.22
C ILE A 40 -0.21 -11.49 3.76
N THR A 41 -1.40 -11.54 4.36
CA THR A 41 -1.99 -12.80 4.85
C THR A 41 -2.17 -13.81 3.72
N ASP A 42 -2.58 -13.37 2.53
CA ASP A 42 -2.71 -14.25 1.36
C ASP A 42 -1.35 -14.79 0.91
N GLY A 43 -0.28 -13.99 0.97
CA GLY A 43 1.09 -14.48 0.76
C GLY A 43 1.50 -15.54 1.78
N ILE A 44 1.19 -15.34 3.07
CA ILE A 44 1.49 -16.32 4.14
C ILE A 44 0.74 -17.64 3.92
N LYS A 45 -0.46 -17.60 3.32
CA LYS A 45 -1.21 -18.82 2.98
C LYS A 45 -0.67 -19.57 1.77
N ASN A 46 0.17 -18.93 0.96
CA ASN A 46 0.71 -19.44 -0.31
C ASN A 46 2.25 -19.27 -0.35
N LEU A 47 2.95 -19.65 0.73
CA LEU A 47 4.39 -19.42 0.90
C LEU A 47 5.25 -20.10 -0.18
N ASP A 48 4.79 -21.22 -0.72
CA ASP A 48 5.42 -21.95 -1.81
C ASP A 48 5.20 -21.30 -3.19
N ASN A 49 4.23 -20.38 -3.30
CA ASN A 49 3.88 -19.71 -4.54
C ASN A 49 3.69 -18.18 -4.38
N LEU A 50 4.63 -17.52 -3.71
CA LEU A 50 4.60 -16.06 -3.55
C LEU A 50 4.63 -15.33 -4.90
N LYS A 51 5.42 -15.82 -5.86
CA LYS A 51 5.54 -15.25 -7.21
C LYS A 51 4.19 -15.22 -7.92
N GLY A 52 3.44 -16.33 -7.90
CA GLY A 52 2.11 -16.40 -8.49
C GLY A 52 1.11 -15.51 -7.75
N THR A 53 1.13 -15.56 -6.41
CA THR A 53 0.23 -14.80 -5.54
C THR A 53 0.32 -13.29 -5.78
N TYR A 54 1.54 -12.76 -5.93
CA TYR A 54 1.78 -11.33 -6.07
C TYR A 54 1.96 -10.84 -7.51
N ALA A 55 1.90 -11.69 -8.54
CA ALA A 55 2.19 -11.30 -9.93
C ALA A 55 1.38 -10.07 -10.39
N LYS A 56 0.07 -10.04 -10.14
CA LYS A 56 -0.80 -8.90 -10.49
C LYS A 56 -0.49 -7.65 -9.67
N LEU A 57 -0.10 -7.80 -8.41
CA LEU A 57 0.29 -6.69 -7.56
C LEU A 57 1.65 -6.12 -7.99
N SER A 58 2.57 -6.97 -8.44
CA SER A 58 3.84 -6.58 -9.03
C SER A 58 3.64 -5.73 -10.28
N GLU A 59 2.83 -6.18 -11.24
CA GLU A 59 2.48 -5.42 -12.44
C GLU A 59 1.84 -4.07 -12.08
N LEU A 60 0.87 -4.08 -11.16
CA LEU A 60 0.22 -2.84 -10.71
C LEU A 60 1.22 -1.83 -10.10
N HIS A 61 2.08 -2.27 -9.18
CA HIS A 61 2.99 -1.38 -8.47
C HIS A 61 4.14 -0.90 -9.35
N CYS A 62 4.63 -1.75 -10.25
CA CYS A 62 5.70 -1.42 -11.20
C CYS A 62 5.18 -0.58 -12.37
N ASP A 63 4.30 -1.13 -13.19
CA ASP A 63 4.02 -0.59 -14.53
C ASP A 63 2.98 0.53 -14.52
N LYS A 64 2.10 0.52 -13.52
CA LYS A 64 1.02 1.52 -13.43
C LYS A 64 1.30 2.57 -12.37
N LEU A 65 1.71 2.15 -11.18
CA LEU A 65 1.94 3.08 -10.06
C LEU A 65 3.38 3.59 -10.00
N HIS A 66 4.33 2.94 -10.68
CA HIS A 66 5.75 3.33 -10.70
C HIS A 66 6.32 3.52 -9.29
N VAL A 67 6.01 2.58 -8.40
CA VAL A 67 6.53 2.55 -7.04
C VAL A 67 7.94 1.98 -7.07
N ASP A 68 8.88 2.71 -6.46
CA ASP A 68 10.25 2.25 -6.32
C ASP A 68 10.32 1.05 -5.36
N PRO A 69 11.10 -0.01 -5.65
CA PRO A 69 11.26 -1.16 -4.77
C PRO A 69 12.03 -0.94 -3.45
N GLU A 70 12.68 0.22 -3.23
CA GLU A 70 13.45 0.54 -1.99
C GLU A 70 12.62 0.70 -0.70
#